data_AF-A0A2E0U139-F1
#
_entry.id   AF-A0A2E0U139-F1
#
_cell.length_a   1.000
_cell.length_b   1.000
_cell.length_c   1.000
_cell.angle_alpha   90.00
_cell.angle_beta   90.00
_cell.angle_gamma   90.00
#
_symmetry.space_group_name_H-M   'P 1'
#
loop_
_entity.id
_entity.type
_entity.pdbx_description
1 polymer ?
#
loop_
_entity_poly.entity_id
_entity_poly.type
_entity_poly.pdbx_seq_one_letter_code
_entity_poly.pdbx_strand_id
1 'polypeptide(L)'
;MGSLIEDLKKVKPEFRNEFDNYIQKVKLENREELSNLHSTISSLRDQLESTKFKTKDLVQRAVSNKTDEINQLKLTISELRVQLENLKFEKQKAIQEAILNSSQEIKDLKLSVSELRSELENLKFEKKEEVQKTLLSSSDEIKQLKSSTQTLRDELEKVLLKYEKKIGNKKNEQKK
;
A
#
# COMPACT_ATOMS: atom_id res chain seq x y z
N MET A 1 46.78 -2.76 95.57
CA MET A 1 46.04 -1.54 95.22
C MET A 1 44.73 -1.45 95.99
N GLY A 2 43.81 -2.43 95.90
CA GLY A 2 42.53 -2.40 96.63
C GLY A 2 42.64 -2.28 98.16
N SER A 3 43.51 -3.07 98.81
CA SER A 3 43.70 -3.05 100.27
C SER A 3 44.20 -1.69 100.80
N LEU A 4 45.14 -1.07 100.10
CA LEU A 4 45.72 0.23 100.49
C LEU A 4 44.70 1.38 100.38
N ILE A 5 43.81 1.31 99.38
CA ILE A 5 42.72 2.28 99.18
C ILE A 5 41.66 2.14 100.29
N GLU A 6 41.36 0.90 100.70
CA GLU A 6 40.44 0.59 101.79
C GLU A 6 40.91 1.17 103.13
N ASP A 7 42.21 1.06 103.41
CA ASP A 7 42.82 1.61 104.64
C ASP A 7 42.87 3.14 104.62
N LEU A 8 43.24 3.76 103.49
CA LEU A 8 43.23 5.22 103.32
C LEU A 8 41.82 5.82 103.43
N LYS A 9 40.78 5.09 102.97
CA LYS A 9 39.36 5.46 103.14
C LYS A 9 38.86 5.43 104.59
N LYS A 10 39.51 4.69 105.48
CA LYS A 10 39.17 4.62 106.91
C LYS A 10 39.88 5.70 107.73
N VAL A 11 41.11 6.04 107.35
CA VAL A 11 41.98 6.95 108.11
C VAL A 11 41.77 8.43 107.74
N LYS A 12 41.35 8.74 106.51
CA LYS A 12 41.20 10.13 106.03
C LYS A 12 39.81 10.41 105.41
N PRO A 13 38.93 11.17 106.08
CA PRO A 13 37.55 11.40 105.61
C PRO A 13 37.49 12.25 104.33
N GLU A 14 38.43 13.18 104.11
CA GLU A 14 38.45 13.96 102.86
C GLU A 14 38.73 13.07 101.64
N PHE A 15 39.66 12.12 101.76
CA PHE A 15 39.99 11.17 100.69
C PHE A 15 38.83 10.23 100.36
N ARG A 16 38.08 9.78 101.38
CA ARG A 16 36.86 8.99 101.17
C ARG A 16 35.83 9.74 100.33
N ASN A 17 35.56 11.00 100.67
CA ASN A 17 34.59 11.83 99.95
C ASN A 17 35.03 12.10 98.51
N GLU A 18 36.30 12.47 98.29
CA GLU A 18 36.83 12.69 96.93
C GLU A 18 36.80 11.42 96.08
N PHE A 19 37.16 10.26 96.65
CA PHE A 19 37.13 8.99 95.94
C PHE A 19 35.69 8.55 95.61
N ASP A 20 34.76 8.67 96.56
CA ASP A 20 33.36 8.30 96.33
C ASP A 20 32.71 9.23 95.27
N ASN A 21 33.04 10.53 95.28
CA ASN A 21 32.66 11.48 94.23
C ASN A 21 33.24 11.10 92.86
N TYR A 22 34.52 10.70 92.80
CA TYR A 22 35.14 10.24 91.56
C TYR A 22 34.44 8.99 91.00
N ILE A 23 34.16 8.00 91.85
CA ILE A 23 33.43 6.79 91.45
C ILE A 23 32.01 7.12 90.99
N GLN A 24 31.32 8.05 91.65
CA GLN A 24 29.99 8.49 91.23
C GLN A 24 30.05 9.17 89.86
N LYS A 25 31.04 10.05 89.62
CA LYS A 25 31.24 10.73 88.35
C LYS A 25 31.47 9.73 87.20
N VAL A 26 32.40 8.79 87.37
CA VAL A 26 32.68 7.76 86.35
C VAL A 26 31.45 6.89 86.07
N LYS A 27 30.65 6.56 87.10
CA LYS A 27 29.40 5.82 86.91
C LYS A 27 28.35 6.60 86.14
N LEU A 28 28.27 7.92 86.34
CA LEU A 28 27.36 8.79 85.58
C LEU A 28 27.82 8.90 84.12
N GLU A 29 29.10 9.18 83.89
CA GLU A 29 29.68 9.25 82.54
C GLU A 29 29.45 7.94 81.76
N ASN A 30 29.74 6.78 82.37
CA ASN A 30 29.48 5.48 81.74
C ASN A 30 27.98 5.23 81.47
N ARG A 31 27.08 5.71 82.34
CA ARG A 31 25.62 5.58 82.12
C ARG A 31 25.15 6.47 80.98
N GLU A 32 25.68 7.68 80.89
CA GLU A 32 25.40 8.61 79.79
C GLU A 32 25.93 8.06 78.47
N GLU A 33 27.16 7.54 78.43
CA GLU A 33 27.73 6.88 77.26
C GLU A 33 26.90 5.67 76.81
N LEU A 34 26.51 4.78 77.75
CA LEU A 34 25.64 3.65 77.44
C LEU A 34 24.28 4.09 76.88
N SER A 35 23.69 5.15 77.46
CA SER A 35 22.43 5.71 76.97
C SER A 35 22.57 6.29 75.56
N ASN A 36 23.63 7.05 75.32
CA ASN A 36 23.94 7.64 74.01
C ASN A 36 24.21 6.58 72.95
N LEU A 37 24.97 5.54 73.28
CA LEU A 37 25.21 4.39 72.39
C LEU A 37 23.90 3.67 72.08
N HIS A 38 23.06 3.42 73.08
CA HIS A 38 21.77 2.76 72.87
C HIS A 38 20.86 3.59 71.95
N SER A 39 20.78 4.90 72.18
CA SER A 39 20.03 5.83 71.33
C SER A 39 20.56 5.83 69.89
N THR A 40 21.88 5.85 69.71
CA THR A 40 22.53 5.81 68.40
C THR A 40 22.24 4.51 67.67
N ILE A 41 22.35 3.36 68.35
CA ILE A 41 22.04 2.05 67.79
C ILE A 41 20.57 1.97 67.34
N SER A 42 19.63 2.48 68.16
CA SER A 42 18.21 2.51 67.81
C SER A 42 17.96 3.38 66.58
N SER A 43 18.52 4.59 66.53
CA SER A 43 18.40 5.48 65.37
C SER A 43 18.97 4.85 64.09
N LEU A 44 20.15 4.23 64.17
CA LEU A 44 20.75 3.54 63.02
C LEU A 44 19.91 2.34 62.55
N ARG A 45 19.27 1.61 63.47
CA ARG A 45 18.34 0.52 63.11
C ARG A 45 17.11 1.06 62.38
N ASP A 46 16.51 2.15 62.88
CA ASP A 46 15.35 2.77 62.25
C ASP A 46 15.70 3.32 60.85
N GLN A 47 16.87 3.94 60.71
CA GLN A 47 17.37 4.40 59.42
C GLN A 47 17.63 3.24 58.45
N LEU A 48 18.24 2.15 58.93
CA LEU A 48 18.47 0.96 58.11
C LEU A 48 17.15 0.34 57.63
N GLU A 49 16.13 0.27 58.50
CA GLU A 49 14.83 -0.26 58.11
C GLU A 49 14.10 0.66 57.12
N SER A 50 14.13 1.97 57.38
CA SER A 50 13.54 2.98 56.47
C SER A 50 14.21 2.95 55.09
N THR A 51 15.54 2.84 55.03
CA THR A 51 16.27 2.77 53.77
C THR A 51 16.02 1.47 53.02
N LYS A 52 15.95 0.32 53.71
CA LYS A 52 15.54 -0.95 53.10
C LYS A 52 14.15 -0.87 52.49
N PHE A 53 13.19 -0.34 53.23
CA PHE A 53 11.82 -0.16 52.74
C PHE A 53 11.77 0.73 51.50
N LYS A 54 12.40 1.92 51.55
CA LYS A 54 12.47 2.84 50.40
C LYS A 54 13.13 2.19 49.18
N THR A 55 14.22 1.45 49.38
CA THR A 55 14.92 0.77 48.28
C THR A 55 14.01 -0.29 47.64
N LYS A 56 13.31 -1.09 48.45
CA LYS A 56 12.38 -2.11 47.96
C LYS A 56 11.22 -1.49 47.17
N ASP A 57 10.65 -0.41 47.69
CA ASP A 57 9.57 0.34 47.02
C ASP A 57 10.05 0.93 45.68
N LEU A 58 11.22 1.57 45.64
CA LEU A 58 11.80 2.10 44.40
C LEU A 58 12.04 1.01 43.35
N VAL A 59 12.61 -0.12 43.77
CA VAL A 59 12.83 -1.27 42.87
C VAL A 59 11.49 -1.80 42.36
N GLN A 60 10.49 -1.97 43.22
CA GLN A 60 9.18 -2.46 42.82
C GLN A 60 8.50 -1.52 41.82
N ARG A 61 8.55 -0.20 42.05
CA ARG A 61 8.02 0.79 41.09
C ARG A 61 8.76 0.76 39.76
N ALA A 62 10.09 0.68 39.78
CA ALA A 62 10.89 0.60 38.56
C ALA A 62 10.54 -0.66 37.75
N VAL A 63 10.39 -1.80 38.41
CA VAL A 63 9.97 -3.05 37.77
C VAL A 63 8.56 -2.93 37.19
N SER A 64 7.59 -2.41 37.95
CA SER A 64 6.21 -2.21 37.48
C SER A 64 6.17 -1.34 36.23
N ASN A 65 6.81 -0.17 36.28
CA ASN A 65 6.85 0.76 35.15
C ASN A 65 7.46 0.12 33.90
N LYS A 66 8.53 -0.67 34.07
CA LYS A 66 9.17 -1.38 32.96
C LYS A 66 8.30 -2.50 32.41
N THR A 67 7.60 -3.24 33.27
CA THR A 67 6.64 -4.26 32.85
C THR A 67 5.49 -3.65 32.06
N ASP A 68 4.95 -2.51 32.51
CA ASP A 68 3.89 -1.78 31.82
C ASP A 68 4.37 -1.29 30.45
N GLU A 69 5.55 -0.69 30.38
CA GLU A 69 6.18 -0.25 29.13
C GLU A 69 6.38 -1.43 28.14
N ILE A 70 6.89 -2.57 28.63
CA ILE A 70 7.06 -3.78 27.81
C ILE A 70 5.71 -4.28 27.29
N ASN A 71 4.67 -4.27 28.12
CA ASN A 71 3.34 -4.71 27.71
C ASN A 71 2.74 -3.80 26.64
N GLN A 72 2.87 -2.48 26.81
CA GLN A 72 2.44 -1.50 25.80
C GLN A 72 3.18 -1.71 24.47
N LEU A 73 4.51 -1.85 24.51
CA LEU A 73 5.31 -2.12 23.30
C LEU A 73 4.89 -3.41 22.61
N LYS A 74 4.61 -4.49 23.36
CA LYS A 74 4.12 -5.75 22.80
C LYS A 74 2.76 -5.59 22.11
N LEU A 75 1.84 -4.85 22.72
CA LEU A 75 0.53 -4.56 22.12
C LEU A 75 0.70 -3.77 20.82
N THR A 76 1.47 -2.70 20.83
CA THR A 76 1.74 -1.89 19.62
C THR A 76 2.39 -2.72 18.52
N ILE A 77 3.38 -3.56 18.84
CA ILE A 77 4.01 -4.45 17.84
C ILE A 77 3.00 -5.44 17.26
N SER A 78 2.10 -5.98 18.09
CA SER A 78 1.05 -6.90 17.64
C SER A 78 0.08 -6.20 16.67
N GLU A 79 -0.37 -5.00 17.01
CA GLU A 79 -1.25 -4.19 16.16
C GLU A 79 -0.58 -3.82 14.82
N LEU A 80 0.69 -3.39 14.86
CA LEU A 80 1.45 -3.07 13.66
C LEU A 80 1.63 -4.28 12.74
N ARG A 81 1.82 -5.49 13.31
CA ARG A 81 1.88 -6.73 12.51
C ARG A 81 0.58 -7.02 11.79
N VAL A 82 -0.56 -6.89 12.49
CA VAL A 82 -1.89 -7.06 11.88
C VAL A 82 -2.12 -6.04 10.77
N GLN A 83 -1.77 -4.77 11.00
CA GLN A 83 -1.89 -3.73 9.98
C GLN A 83 -1.03 -4.01 8.75
N LEU A 84 0.21 -4.47 8.92
CA LEU A 84 1.09 -4.85 7.81
C LEU A 84 0.54 -6.03 7.01
N GLU A 85 -0.04 -7.02 7.68
CA GLU A 85 -0.65 -8.17 7.01
C GLU A 85 -1.88 -7.75 6.19
N ASN A 86 -2.75 -6.91 6.76
CA ASN A 86 -3.90 -6.34 6.05
C ASN A 86 -3.46 -5.53 4.83
N LEU A 87 -2.48 -4.63 4.97
CA LEU A 87 -1.97 -3.83 3.85
C LEU A 87 -1.38 -4.72 2.74
N LYS A 88 -0.68 -5.80 3.11
CA LYS A 88 -0.14 -6.76 2.15
C LYS A 88 -1.27 -7.45 1.38
N PHE A 89 -2.32 -7.88 2.08
CA PHE A 89 -3.49 -8.50 1.48
C PHE A 89 -4.22 -7.53 0.53
N GLU A 90 -4.51 -6.31 0.98
CA GLU A 90 -5.16 -5.28 0.17
C GLU A 90 -4.35 -4.95 -1.09
N LYS A 91 -3.03 -4.82 -0.97
CA LYS A 91 -2.15 -4.60 -2.12
C LYS A 91 -2.21 -5.77 -3.10
N GLN A 92 -2.18 -7.01 -2.63
CA GLN A 92 -2.29 -8.18 -3.49
C GLN A 92 -3.65 -8.24 -4.20
N LYS A 93 -4.72 -7.91 -3.49
CA LYS A 93 -6.07 -7.82 -4.05
C LYS A 93 -6.16 -6.76 -5.15
N ALA A 94 -5.67 -5.54 -4.88
CA ALA A 94 -5.67 -4.45 -5.85
C ALA A 94 -4.86 -4.79 -7.12
N ILE A 95 -3.70 -5.45 -6.96
CA ILE A 95 -2.90 -5.93 -8.10
C ILE A 95 -3.69 -6.97 -8.92
N GLN A 96 -4.33 -7.93 -8.27
CA GLN A 96 -5.12 -8.95 -8.97
C GLN A 96 -6.30 -8.33 -9.72
N GLU A 97 -7.03 -7.40 -9.09
CA GLU A 97 -8.13 -6.67 -9.73
C GLU A 97 -7.65 -5.88 -10.95
N ALA A 98 -6.53 -5.17 -10.85
CA ALA A 98 -5.94 -4.44 -11.96
C ALA A 98 -5.55 -5.37 -13.13
N ILE A 99 -4.95 -6.53 -12.84
CA ILE A 99 -4.59 -7.53 -13.86
C ILE A 99 -5.83 -8.10 -14.54
N LEU A 100 -6.87 -8.43 -13.77
CA LEU A 100 -8.13 -8.95 -14.30
C LEU A 100 -8.81 -7.92 -15.23
N ASN A 101 -8.93 -6.68 -14.77
CA ASN A 101 -9.52 -5.60 -15.56
C ASN A 101 -8.75 -5.35 -16.86
N SER A 102 -7.41 -5.27 -16.78
CA SER A 102 -6.58 -5.08 -17.97
C SER A 102 -6.66 -6.28 -18.93
N SER A 103 -6.71 -7.50 -18.41
CA SER A 103 -6.85 -8.71 -19.24
C SER A 103 -8.20 -8.75 -19.95
N GLN A 104 -9.26 -8.35 -19.26
CA GLN A 104 -10.61 -8.25 -19.83
C GLN A 104 -10.66 -7.17 -20.91
N GLU A 105 -10.12 -5.98 -20.65
CA GLU A 105 -10.04 -4.90 -21.63
C GLU A 105 -9.24 -5.31 -22.88
N ILE A 106 -8.09 -5.98 -22.71
CA ILE A 106 -7.31 -6.52 -23.84
C ILE A 106 -8.13 -7.54 -24.65
N LYS A 107 -8.91 -8.39 -23.98
CA LYS A 107 -9.77 -9.37 -24.67
C LYS A 107 -10.85 -8.66 -25.48
N ASP A 108 -11.52 -7.68 -24.89
CA ASP A 108 -12.59 -6.93 -25.54
C ASP A 108 -12.06 -6.14 -26.74
N LEU A 109 -10.92 -5.46 -26.59
CA LEU A 109 -10.24 -4.78 -27.70
C LEU A 109 -9.85 -5.75 -28.83
N LYS A 110 -9.35 -6.95 -28.50
CA LYS A 110 -9.04 -7.96 -29.52
C LYS A 110 -10.29 -8.42 -30.28
N LEU A 111 -11.41 -8.60 -29.58
CA LEU A 111 -12.68 -8.96 -30.21
C LEU A 111 -13.15 -7.85 -31.14
N SER A 112 -13.20 -6.59 -30.67
CA SER A 112 -13.60 -5.45 -31.49
C SER A 112 -12.72 -5.27 -32.73
N VAL A 113 -11.40 -5.44 -32.59
CA VAL A 113 -10.48 -5.37 -33.74
C VAL A 113 -10.75 -6.51 -34.73
N SER A 114 -11.07 -7.71 -34.25
CA SER A 114 -11.42 -8.84 -35.12
C SER A 114 -12.73 -8.59 -35.88
N GLU A 115 -13.74 -8.07 -35.19
CA GLU A 115 -15.04 -7.72 -35.77
C GLU A 115 -14.90 -6.64 -36.84
N LEU A 116 -14.19 -5.55 -36.53
CA LEU A 116 -13.92 -4.47 -37.49
C LEU A 116 -13.16 -4.95 -38.73
N ARG A 117 -12.22 -5.89 -38.56
CA ARG A 117 -11.51 -6.48 -39.72
C ARG A 117 -12.45 -7.27 -40.61
N SER A 118 -13.31 -8.11 -40.02
CA SER A 118 -14.31 -8.88 -40.76
C SER A 118 -15.28 -7.95 -41.49
N GLU A 119 -15.75 -6.89 -40.82
CA GLU A 119 -16.65 -5.90 -41.42
C GLU A 119 -16.00 -5.16 -42.58
N LEU A 120 -14.73 -4.76 -42.45
CA LEU A 120 -13.96 -4.11 -43.52
C LEU A 120 -13.75 -5.05 -44.71
N GLU A 121 -13.48 -6.34 -44.46
CA GLU A 121 -13.35 -7.34 -45.52
C GLU A 121 -14.67 -7.55 -46.27
N ASN A 122 -15.80 -7.64 -45.55
CA ASN A 122 -17.13 -7.72 -46.15
C ASN A 122 -17.46 -6.49 -46.99
N LEU A 123 -17.26 -5.28 -46.45
CA LEU A 123 -17.47 -4.03 -47.19
C LEU A 123 -16.61 -3.96 -48.47
N LYS A 124 -15.36 -4.44 -48.39
CA LYS A 124 -14.48 -4.50 -49.56
C LYS A 124 -14.99 -5.48 -50.61
N PHE A 125 -15.54 -6.62 -50.20
CA PHE A 125 -16.15 -7.59 -51.10
C PHE A 125 -17.41 -7.02 -51.75
N GLU A 126 -18.34 -6.49 -50.95
CA GLU A 126 -19.58 -5.85 -51.42
C GLU A 126 -19.27 -4.73 -52.41
N LYS A 127 -18.29 -3.87 -52.11
CA LYS A 127 -17.92 -2.78 -53.00
C LYS A 127 -17.33 -3.28 -54.32
N LYS A 128 -16.52 -4.34 -54.30
CA LYS A 128 -16.01 -4.96 -55.53
C LYS A 128 -17.13 -5.56 -56.37
N GLU A 129 -18.09 -6.23 -55.74
CA GLU A 129 -19.24 -6.81 -56.42
C GLU A 129 -20.11 -5.73 -57.07
N GLU A 130 -20.38 -4.64 -56.34
CA GLU A 130 -21.12 -3.48 -56.84
C GLU A 130 -20.40 -2.84 -58.05
N VAL A 131 -19.10 -2.59 -57.94
CA VAL A 131 -18.28 -2.04 -59.04
C VAL A 131 -18.31 -2.98 -60.25
N GLN A 132 -18.19 -4.30 -60.04
CA GLN A 132 -18.24 -5.26 -61.14
C GLN A 132 -19.62 -5.31 -61.82
N LYS A 133 -20.72 -5.26 -61.03
CA LYS A 133 -22.08 -5.19 -61.57
C LYS A 133 -22.29 -3.95 -62.43
N THR A 134 -21.87 -2.78 -61.95
CA THR A 134 -22.00 -1.52 -62.70
C THR A 134 -21.15 -1.50 -63.98
N LEU A 135 -19.95 -2.09 -63.96
CA LEU A 135 -19.11 -2.25 -65.15
C LEU A 135 -19.77 -3.18 -66.18
N LEU A 136 -20.34 -4.31 -65.74
CA LEU A 136 -21.04 -5.24 -66.63
C LEU A 136 -22.27 -4.58 -67.25
N SER A 137 -23.11 -3.91 -66.45
CA SER A 137 -24.30 -3.22 -66.97
C SER A 137 -23.93 -2.13 -67.98
N SER A 138 -22.90 -1.33 -67.68
CA SER A 138 -22.42 -0.28 -68.59
C SER A 138 -21.86 -0.88 -69.89
N SER A 139 -21.11 -1.98 -69.81
CA SER A 139 -20.57 -2.68 -70.98
C SER A 139 -21.68 -3.24 -71.87
N ASP A 140 -22.71 -3.84 -71.28
CA ASP A 140 -23.85 -4.37 -72.02
C ASP A 140 -24.69 -3.25 -72.64
N GLU A 141 -24.90 -2.14 -71.94
CA GLU A 141 -25.54 -0.94 -72.50
C GLU A 141 -24.75 -0.37 -73.69
N ILE A 142 -23.42 -0.26 -73.57
CA ILE A 142 -22.54 0.16 -74.67
C ILE A 142 -22.66 -0.79 -75.87
N LYS A 143 -22.70 -2.11 -75.66
CA LYS A 143 -22.87 -3.09 -76.75
C LYS A 143 -24.23 -2.92 -77.42
N GLN A 144 -25.30 -2.75 -76.64
CA GLN A 144 -26.64 -2.50 -77.18
C GLN A 144 -26.68 -1.23 -78.01
N LEU A 145 -26.16 -0.11 -77.49
CA LEU A 145 -26.09 1.16 -78.22
C LEU A 145 -25.28 1.06 -79.52
N LYS A 146 -24.13 0.36 -79.50
CA LYS A 146 -23.33 0.09 -80.71
C LYS A 146 -24.11 -0.73 -81.74
N SER A 147 -24.79 -1.79 -81.30
CA SER A 147 -25.64 -2.63 -82.16
C SER A 147 -26.78 -1.83 -82.79
N SER A 148 -27.53 -1.08 -81.98
CA SER A 148 -28.61 -0.21 -82.45
C SER A 148 -28.10 0.84 -83.45
N THR A 149 -26.94 1.46 -83.19
CA THR A 149 -26.32 2.42 -84.10
C THR A 149 -25.93 1.78 -85.43
N GLN A 150 -25.39 0.55 -85.40
CA GLN A 150 -25.03 -0.18 -86.62
C GLN A 150 -26.28 -0.52 -87.44
N THR A 151 -27.32 -1.05 -86.81
CA THR A 151 -28.59 -1.35 -87.48
C THR A 151 -29.19 -0.11 -88.16
N LEU A 152 -29.18 1.03 -87.47
CA LEU A 152 -29.65 2.30 -88.04
C LEU A 152 -28.81 2.76 -89.24
N ARG A 153 -27.48 2.58 -89.21
CA ARG A 153 -26.61 2.86 -90.35
C ARG A 153 -26.93 1.95 -91.54
N ASP A 154 -27.09 0.66 -91.31
CA ASP A 154 -27.41 -0.31 -92.35
C ASP A 154 -28.78 -0.02 -92.99
N GLU A 155 -29.76 0.42 -92.19
CA GLU A 155 -31.07 0.85 -92.69
C GLU A 155 -30.97 2.12 -93.54
N LEU A 156 -30.22 3.13 -93.09
CA LEU A 156 -29.97 4.35 -93.86
C LEU A 156 -29.27 4.04 -95.19
N GLU A 157 -28.27 3.16 -95.20
CA GLU A 157 -27.57 2.73 -96.42
C GLU A 157 -28.53 2.03 -97.40
N LYS A 158 -29.40 1.13 -96.91
CA LYS A 158 -30.45 0.51 -97.73
C LYS A 158 -31.40 1.54 -98.33
N VAL A 159 -31.78 2.56 -97.58
CA VAL A 159 -32.66 3.65 -98.06
C VAL A 159 -31.95 4.47 -99.13
N LEU A 160 -30.69 4.86 -98.90
CA LEU A 160 -29.87 5.58 -99.88
C LEU A 160 -29.74 4.80 -101.19
N LEU A 161 -29.38 3.51 -101.13
CA LEU A 161 -29.29 2.65 -102.32
C LEU A 161 -30.62 2.56 -103.09
N LYS A 162 -31.76 2.52 -102.38
CA LYS A 162 -33.09 2.56 -103.02
C LYS A 162 -33.34 3.90 -103.73
N TYR A 163 -32.95 5.02 -103.12
CA TYR A 163 -33.07 6.34 -103.74
C TYR A 163 -32.16 6.48 -104.97
N GLU A 164 -30.91 6.05 -104.89
CA GLU A 164 -29.97 6.06 -106.01
C GLU A 164 -30.50 5.24 -107.20
N LYS A 165 -31.01 4.03 -106.95
CA LYS A 165 -31.67 3.21 -107.97
C LYS A 165 -32.87 3.92 -108.61
N LYS A 166 -33.73 4.56 -107.81
CA LYS A 166 -34.87 5.34 -108.33
C LYS A 166 -34.43 6.50 -109.22
N ILE A 167 -33.39 7.24 -108.83
CA ILE A 167 -32.84 8.35 -109.63
C ILE A 167 -32.23 7.82 -110.93
N GLY A 168 -31.47 6.72 -110.89
CA GLY A 168 -30.92 6.07 -112.07
C GLY A 168 -32.00 5.62 -113.06
N ASN A 169 -33.08 5.00 -112.56
CA ASN A 169 -34.20 4.58 -113.40
C ASN A 169 -34.90 5.78 -114.07
N LYS A 170 -35.18 6.85 -113.32
CA LYS A 170 -35.76 8.09 -113.89
C LYS A 170 -34.88 8.74 -114.95
N LYS A 171 -33.55 8.74 -114.77
CA LYS A 171 -32.60 9.26 -115.77
C LYS A 171 -32.57 8.41 -117.05
N ASN A 172 -32.81 7.10 -116.94
CA ASN A 172 -32.87 6.19 -118.09
C ASN A 172 -34.20 6.30 -118.86
N GLU A 173 -35.31 6.60 -118.16
CA GLU A 173 -36.61 6.85 -118.79
C GLU A 173 -36.67 8.17 -119.56
N GLN A 174 -35.95 9.21 -119.12
CA GLN A 174 -35.86 10.50 -119.82
C GLN A 174 -34.93 10.50 -121.05
N LYS A 175 -34.17 9.42 -121.28
CA LYS A 175 -33.25 9.25 -122.42
C LYS A 175 -33.81 8.37 -123.55
N LYS A 176 -35.05 7.90 -123.43
CA LYS A 176 -35.81 7.20 -124.48
C LYS A 176 -36.85 8.15 -125.06
#